data_AF-A0A952SSS7-F1
#
_entry.id   AF-A0A952SSS7-F1
#
_cell.length_a   1.000
_cell.length_b   1.000
_cell.length_c   1.000
_cell.angle_alpha   90.00
_cell.angle_beta   90.00
_cell.angle_gamma   90.00
#
_symmetry.space_group_name_H-M   'P 1'
#
loop_
_entity.id
_entity.type
_entity.pdbx_description
1 polymer ?
#
loop_
_entity_poly.entity_id
_entity_poly.type
_entity_poly.pdbx_seq_one_letter_code
_entity_poly.pdbx_strand_id
1 'polypeptide(L)'
;MKVGVLLLMRSRQQRGKRLTLGLLCLYGFLVGVLPSESLAKEKPSRAPRPEPELKIVNLDITPTPYTQGDGPLQFSVTVQLPRNIDRAMILEVTSLISSPSKTSLRFLTHRQPVEIVSTKNGEQERPKVLVELVWDGQDHRKQVAGAGTYAYEVRTKLLVNGDKGLRTMMVAWPKRGMIEVN
;
A
#
# COMPACT_ATOMS: atom_id res chain seq x y z
N MET A 1 -21.17 -63.35 62.74
CA MET A 1 -19.95 -63.94 63.38
C MET A 1 -18.72 -63.10 63.01
N LYS A 2 -17.55 -63.37 63.60
CA LYS A 2 -16.21 -62.84 63.18
C LYS A 2 -15.89 -63.35 61.74
N VAL A 3 -14.96 -62.85 60.91
CA VAL A 3 -13.74 -61.99 60.99
C VAL A 3 -13.73 -61.14 59.67
N GLY A 4 -13.08 -59.97 59.48
CA GLY A 4 -12.18 -59.12 60.29
C GLY A 4 -11.41 -58.11 59.40
N VAL A 5 -10.10 -57.95 59.59
CA VAL A 5 -9.24 -56.94 58.92
C VAL A 5 -8.28 -57.57 57.90
N LEU A 6 -8.22 -57.10 56.64
CA LEU A 6 -7.05 -57.26 55.74
C LEU A 6 -7.11 -56.43 54.43
N LEU A 7 -6.79 -55.12 54.44
CA LEU A 7 -6.62 -54.36 53.17
C LEU A 7 -5.74 -53.08 53.21
N LEU A 8 -4.96 -52.83 54.28
CA LEU A 8 -4.18 -51.59 54.45
C LEU A 8 -2.78 -51.60 53.78
N MET A 9 -2.61 -52.14 52.56
CA MET A 9 -1.29 -52.19 51.91
C MET A 9 -1.21 -51.94 50.39
N ARG A 10 -2.33 -51.72 49.67
CA ARG A 10 -2.29 -51.53 48.20
C ARG A 10 -2.12 -50.09 47.69
N SER A 11 -2.35 -49.05 48.51
CA SER A 11 -2.49 -47.67 48.01
C SER A 11 -1.18 -46.96 47.64
N ARG A 12 -0.04 -47.28 48.27
CA ARG A 12 1.23 -46.56 48.02
C ARG A 12 1.84 -46.86 46.65
N GLN A 13 1.69 -48.08 46.12
CA GLN A 13 2.42 -48.51 44.90
C GLN A 13 1.88 -47.89 43.60
N GLN A 14 0.63 -47.40 43.56
CA GLN A 14 0.04 -46.80 42.36
C GLN A 14 0.42 -45.33 42.14
N ARG A 15 0.80 -44.56 43.17
CA ARG A 15 1.13 -43.13 43.00
C ARG A 15 2.44 -42.92 42.22
N GLY A 16 3.49 -43.68 42.53
CA GLY A 16 4.81 -43.52 41.89
C GLY A 16 4.77 -43.70 40.37
N LYS A 17 4.07 -44.73 39.87
CA LYS A 17 3.97 -45.04 38.44
C LYS A 17 3.24 -43.97 37.61
N ARG A 18 2.42 -43.11 38.22
CA ARG A 18 1.74 -42.00 37.52
C ARG A 18 2.64 -40.75 37.40
N LEU A 19 3.47 -40.46 38.40
CA LEU A 19 4.43 -39.34 38.30
C LEU A 19 5.52 -39.61 37.26
N THR A 20 6.10 -40.81 37.23
CA THR A 20 7.20 -41.13 36.31
C THR A 20 6.76 -41.05 34.84
N LEU A 21 5.54 -41.51 34.52
CA LEU A 21 4.99 -41.41 33.16
C LEU A 21 4.76 -39.94 32.75
N GLY A 22 4.22 -39.12 33.65
CA GLY A 22 4.00 -37.68 33.41
C GLY A 22 5.30 -36.91 33.15
N LEU A 23 6.36 -37.17 33.92
CA LEU A 23 7.68 -36.57 33.69
C LEU A 23 8.26 -36.96 32.33
N LEU A 24 8.14 -38.23 31.93
CA LEU A 24 8.68 -38.71 30.66
C LEU A 24 8.00 -38.04 29.46
N CYS A 25 6.68 -37.87 29.50
CA CYS A 25 5.93 -37.13 28.48
C CYS A 25 6.35 -35.67 28.39
N LEU A 26 6.58 -35.00 29.53
CA LEU A 26 7.03 -33.61 29.56
C LEU A 26 8.43 -33.45 28.94
N TYR A 27 9.34 -34.39 29.23
CA TYR A 27 10.69 -34.40 28.68
C TYR A 27 10.70 -34.64 27.16
N GLY A 28 9.84 -35.55 26.66
CA GLY A 28 9.65 -35.77 25.23
C GLY A 28 9.13 -34.53 24.51
N PHE A 29 8.24 -33.77 25.14
CA PHE A 29 7.72 -32.51 24.57
C PHE A 29 8.78 -31.40 24.52
N LEU A 30 9.66 -31.33 25.53
CA LEU A 30 10.78 -30.38 25.60
C LEU A 30 11.87 -30.63 24.55
N VAL A 31 12.13 -31.89 24.18
CA VAL A 31 13.13 -32.25 23.15
C VAL A 31 12.55 -32.14 21.73
N GLY A 32 11.23 -32.21 21.56
CA GLY A 32 10.56 -32.17 20.26
C GLY A 32 10.52 -30.80 19.56
N VAL A 33 10.78 -29.70 20.27
CA VAL A 33 10.69 -28.33 19.72
C VAL A 33 12.08 -27.80 19.33
N LEU A 34 12.77 -28.53 18.45
CA LEU A 34 13.85 -27.93 17.67
C LEU A 34 13.23 -27.01 16.60
N PRO A 35 13.66 -25.73 16.49
CA PRO A 35 13.24 -24.89 15.39
C PRO A 35 13.80 -25.49 14.09
N SER A 36 12.91 -26.00 13.24
CA SER A 36 13.30 -26.36 11.87
C SER A 36 13.69 -25.08 11.15
N GLU A 37 14.98 -24.92 10.84
CA GLU A 37 15.49 -23.72 10.18
C GLU A 37 14.76 -23.51 8.86
N SER A 38 13.93 -22.47 8.81
CA SER A 38 13.16 -22.13 7.63
C SER A 38 14.11 -21.52 6.61
N LEU A 39 14.72 -22.37 5.79
CA LEU A 39 15.57 -21.97 4.66
C LEU A 39 14.68 -21.29 3.61
N ALA A 40 14.37 -20.01 3.87
CA ALA A 40 13.56 -19.17 3.03
C ALA A 40 14.22 -19.05 1.66
N LYS A 41 13.67 -19.76 0.67
CA LYS A 41 14.24 -19.87 -0.68
C LYS A 41 14.46 -18.48 -1.28
N GLU A 42 15.72 -18.06 -1.30
CA GLU A 42 16.07 -16.70 -1.68
C GLU A 42 15.60 -16.42 -3.11
N LYS A 43 14.97 -15.26 -3.28
CA LYS A 43 14.31 -14.90 -4.54
C LYS A 43 15.40 -14.52 -5.55
N PRO A 44 15.49 -15.17 -6.72
CA PRO A 44 16.56 -14.90 -7.67
C PRO A 44 16.59 -13.41 -8.05
N SER A 45 17.80 -12.83 -8.00
CA SER A 45 18.01 -11.41 -8.23
C SER A 45 17.44 -11.00 -9.59
N ARG A 46 16.37 -10.20 -9.56
CA ARG A 46 15.67 -9.78 -10.77
C ARG A 46 16.32 -8.51 -11.29
N ALA A 47 16.72 -8.52 -12.56
CA ALA A 47 17.22 -7.33 -13.25
C ALA A 47 16.28 -6.12 -13.03
N PRO A 48 16.82 -4.89 -12.84
CA PRO A 48 16.03 -3.70 -12.60
C PRO A 48 14.90 -3.53 -13.62
N ARG A 49 13.72 -3.11 -13.15
CA ARG A 49 12.58 -2.86 -14.05
C ARG A 49 12.93 -1.67 -14.95
N PRO A 50 12.77 -1.77 -16.28
CA PRO A 50 12.98 -0.63 -17.17
C PRO A 50 12.05 0.53 -16.78
N GLU A 51 12.55 1.74 -16.97
CA GLU A 51 11.82 2.98 -16.66
C GLU A 51 10.67 3.19 -17.65
N PRO A 52 9.46 3.59 -17.21
CA PRO A 52 8.34 3.86 -18.10
C PRO A 52 8.56 5.12 -18.93
N GLU A 53 7.97 5.16 -20.13
CA GLU A 53 8.02 6.36 -20.97
C GLU A 53 7.14 7.50 -20.43
N LEU A 54 5.98 7.13 -19.88
CA LEU A 54 5.07 7.99 -19.12
C LEU A 54 5.67 8.27 -17.73
N LYS A 55 5.89 9.55 -17.41
CA LYS A 55 6.55 9.96 -16.16
C LYS A 55 5.84 11.14 -15.51
N ILE A 56 5.81 11.17 -14.17
CA ILE A 56 5.53 12.40 -13.41
C ILE A 56 6.86 13.16 -13.29
N VAL A 57 7.03 14.24 -14.05
CA VAL A 57 8.28 15.01 -14.10
C VAL A 57 8.33 16.14 -13.07
N ASN A 58 7.19 16.77 -12.78
CA ASN A 58 7.05 17.69 -11.65
C ASN A 58 5.77 17.38 -10.85
N LEU A 59 5.80 17.72 -9.56
CA LEU A 59 4.66 17.69 -8.66
C LEU A 59 4.84 18.84 -7.66
N ASP A 60 4.06 19.90 -7.83
CA ASP A 60 3.92 20.97 -6.82
C ASP A 60 2.67 20.72 -5.96
N ILE A 61 2.70 21.18 -4.71
CA ILE A 61 1.58 21.05 -3.76
C ILE A 61 1.44 22.36 -2.97
N THR A 62 0.34 23.07 -3.20
CA THR A 62 0.12 24.45 -2.73
C THR A 62 -1.29 24.61 -2.14
N PRO A 63 -1.47 25.21 -0.94
CA PRO A 63 -0.44 25.71 -0.03
C PRO A 63 0.26 24.59 0.77
N THR A 64 1.52 24.80 1.12
CA THR A 64 2.27 23.96 2.06
C THR A 64 2.90 24.86 3.14
N PRO A 65 2.60 24.66 4.44
CA PRO A 65 1.62 23.72 4.99
C PRO A 65 0.19 24.03 4.55
N TYR A 66 -0.70 23.03 4.64
CA TYR A 66 -2.12 23.19 4.38
C TYR A 66 -2.86 23.56 5.67
N THR A 67 -3.61 24.67 5.68
CA THR A 67 -4.43 25.09 6.81
C THR A 67 -5.91 24.83 6.50
N GLN A 68 -6.63 24.23 7.43
CA GLN A 68 -8.03 23.88 7.22
C GLN A 68 -8.95 25.12 7.23
N GLY A 69 -9.71 25.29 6.14
CA GLY A 69 -10.65 26.41 5.97
C GLY A 69 -10.10 27.55 5.11
N ASP A 70 -8.78 27.67 4.97
CA ASP A 70 -8.09 28.67 4.13
C ASP A 70 -8.14 28.33 2.61
N GLY A 71 -9.21 27.67 2.17
CA GLY A 71 -9.37 27.14 0.82
C GLY A 71 -8.95 25.68 0.67
N PRO A 72 -8.81 25.17 -0.57
CA PRO A 72 -8.45 23.78 -0.85
C PRO A 72 -6.94 23.59 -1.06
N LEU A 73 -6.46 22.35 -0.90
CA LEU A 73 -5.09 21.96 -1.28
C LEU A 73 -5.04 21.52 -2.75
N GLN A 74 -4.18 22.16 -3.54
CA GLN A 74 -3.95 21.82 -4.95
C GLN A 74 -2.67 21.01 -5.14
N PHE A 75 -2.76 19.91 -5.90
CA PHE A 75 -1.62 19.15 -6.43
C PHE A 75 -1.49 19.47 -7.92
N SER A 76 -0.41 20.15 -8.30
CA SER A 76 -0.12 20.54 -9.69
C SER A 76 0.86 19.55 -10.31
N VAL A 77 0.32 18.56 -11.05
CA VAL A 77 1.06 17.39 -11.54
C VAL A 77 1.48 17.60 -13.00
N THR A 78 2.78 17.74 -13.28
CA THR A 78 3.28 17.77 -14.66
C THR A 78 3.64 16.35 -15.11
N VAL A 79 2.86 15.82 -16.04
CA VAL A 79 3.05 14.51 -16.66
C VAL A 79 3.77 14.66 -18.00
N GLN A 80 4.89 13.96 -18.19
CA GLN A 80 5.51 13.77 -19.49
C GLN A 80 4.96 12.48 -20.12
N LEU A 81 4.46 12.60 -21.34
CA LEU A 81 3.87 11.51 -22.10
C LEU A 81 4.95 10.68 -22.86
N PRO A 82 4.60 9.46 -23.33
CA PRO A 82 5.37 8.72 -24.34
C PRO A 82 5.56 9.51 -25.64
N ARG A 83 6.55 9.11 -26.45
CA ARG A 83 6.78 9.74 -27.77
C ARG A 83 5.63 9.49 -28.75
N ASN A 84 5.19 8.23 -28.83
CA ASN A 84 4.12 7.80 -29.71
C ASN A 84 2.84 7.70 -28.88
N ILE A 85 1.88 8.59 -29.11
CA ILE A 85 0.61 8.63 -28.39
C ILE A 85 -0.56 8.90 -29.33
N ASP A 86 -1.68 8.23 -29.07
CA ASP A 86 -2.92 8.37 -29.81
C ASP A 86 -3.85 9.35 -29.07
N ARG A 87 -4.58 10.18 -29.82
CA ARG A 87 -5.61 11.09 -29.30
C ARG A 87 -6.77 10.35 -28.64
N ALA A 88 -6.99 9.07 -28.99
CA ALA A 88 -7.94 8.20 -28.32
C ALA A 88 -7.49 7.69 -26.94
N MET A 89 -6.25 7.98 -26.51
CA MET A 89 -5.80 7.67 -25.15
C MET A 89 -6.38 8.65 -24.12
N ILE A 90 -6.65 8.15 -22.92
CA ILE A 90 -7.10 8.95 -21.77
C ILE A 90 -6.00 8.95 -20.71
N LEU A 91 -5.58 10.14 -20.30
CA LEU A 91 -4.69 10.35 -19.16
C LEU A 91 -5.51 10.32 -17.88
N GLU A 92 -5.18 9.40 -16.98
CA GLU A 92 -5.68 9.38 -15.61
C GLU A 92 -4.58 9.83 -14.65
N VAL A 93 -4.87 10.79 -13.78
CA VAL A 93 -4.01 11.21 -12.67
C VAL A 93 -4.79 11.09 -11.37
N THR A 94 -4.18 10.48 -10.35
CA THR A 94 -4.86 10.20 -9.06
C THR A 94 -3.94 10.47 -7.89
N SER A 95 -4.46 11.03 -6.80
CA SER A 95 -3.74 11.16 -5.53
C SER A 95 -4.48 10.39 -4.44
N LEU A 96 -3.78 9.49 -3.74
CA LEU A 96 -4.26 8.88 -2.50
C LEU A 96 -3.62 9.60 -1.32
N ILE A 97 -4.42 10.28 -0.52
CA ILE A 97 -4.04 11.00 0.70
C ILE A 97 -4.46 10.14 1.89
N SER A 98 -3.57 9.89 2.85
CA SER A 98 -3.79 9.03 4.02
C SER A 98 -3.42 9.75 5.32
N SER A 99 -4.28 9.64 6.35
CA SER A 99 -4.01 10.21 7.68
C SER A 99 -2.82 9.53 8.38
N PRO A 100 -2.19 10.18 9.39
CA PRO A 100 -1.14 9.55 10.20
C PRO A 100 -1.56 8.19 10.78
N SER A 101 -2.81 8.10 11.24
CA SER A 101 -3.46 6.90 11.78
C SER A 101 -3.84 5.85 10.72
N LYS A 102 -3.87 6.23 9.43
CA LYS A 102 -4.44 5.46 8.30
C LYS A 102 -5.91 5.05 8.46
N THR A 103 -6.61 5.56 9.48
CA THR A 103 -8.05 5.35 9.69
C THR A 103 -8.91 6.24 8.79
N SER A 104 -8.31 7.26 8.19
CA SER A 104 -8.94 8.22 7.29
C SER A 104 -8.07 8.39 6.03
N LEU A 105 -8.73 8.56 4.90
CA LEU A 105 -8.11 8.72 3.58
C LEU A 105 -9.01 9.56 2.66
N ARG A 106 -8.42 10.17 1.63
CA ARG A 106 -9.13 10.77 0.50
C ARG A 106 -8.48 10.30 -0.80
N PHE A 107 -9.31 10.03 -1.81
CA PHE A 107 -8.85 9.69 -3.15
C PHE A 107 -9.30 10.78 -4.13
N LEU A 108 -8.33 11.42 -4.79
CA LEU A 108 -8.55 12.39 -5.85
C LEU A 108 -8.31 11.70 -7.20
N THR A 109 -9.11 12.05 -8.21
CA THR A 109 -8.97 11.52 -9.56
C THR A 109 -9.34 12.59 -10.59
N HIS A 110 -8.53 12.70 -11.63
CA HIS A 110 -8.81 13.48 -12.83
C HIS A 110 -8.57 12.58 -14.05
N ARG A 111 -9.47 12.65 -15.03
CA ARG A 111 -9.37 11.93 -16.30
C ARG A 111 -9.70 12.88 -17.44
N GLN A 112 -8.80 12.96 -18.43
CA GLN A 112 -9.01 13.71 -19.67
C GLN A 112 -8.46 12.95 -20.87
N PRO A 113 -9.00 13.16 -22.09
CA PRO A 113 -8.34 12.74 -23.33
C PRO A 113 -6.93 13.33 -23.44
N VAL A 114 -6.05 12.68 -24.22
CA VAL A 114 -4.71 13.21 -24.46
C VAL A 114 -4.74 14.22 -25.62
N GLU A 115 -4.74 15.50 -25.28
CA GLU A 115 -4.61 16.59 -26.24
C GLU A 115 -3.17 16.69 -26.75
N ILE A 116 -2.96 16.32 -28.02
CA ILE A 116 -1.66 16.45 -28.68
C ILE A 116 -1.51 17.87 -29.23
N VAL A 117 -1.08 18.80 -28.37
CA VAL A 117 -0.65 20.14 -28.78
C VAL A 117 0.65 20.03 -29.58
N SER A 118 0.58 20.26 -30.89
CA SER A 118 1.75 20.17 -31.79
C SER A 118 2.71 21.34 -31.58
N THR A 119 3.63 21.19 -30.63
CA THR A 119 4.76 22.11 -30.42
C THR A 119 5.65 22.17 -31.68
N LYS A 120 5.79 23.35 -32.28
CA LYS A 120 6.57 23.55 -33.52
C LYS A 120 8.09 23.47 -33.34
N ASN A 121 8.58 23.24 -32.13
CA ASN A 121 10.00 23.08 -31.82
C ASN A 121 10.40 21.61 -32.11
N GLY A 122 11.45 21.41 -32.92
CA GLY A 122 11.74 20.12 -33.55
C GLY A 122 12.07 18.98 -32.59
N GLU A 123 11.40 17.84 -32.83
CA GLU A 123 11.67 16.41 -32.54
C GLU A 123 12.25 15.94 -31.17
N GLN A 124 12.93 16.76 -30.38
CA GLN A 124 13.67 16.33 -29.20
C GLN A 124 12.81 16.17 -27.94
N GLU A 125 11.88 17.09 -27.68
CA GLU A 125 11.15 17.16 -26.41
C GLU A 125 9.84 16.36 -26.43
N ARG A 126 9.61 15.56 -25.38
CA ARG A 126 8.37 14.78 -25.22
C ARG A 126 7.23 15.69 -24.74
N PRO A 127 6.00 15.53 -25.26
CA PRO A 127 4.87 16.36 -24.84
C PRO A 127 4.58 16.21 -23.35
N LYS A 128 4.22 17.33 -22.72
CA LYS A 128 3.93 17.45 -21.29
C LYS A 128 2.52 18.00 -21.09
N VAL A 129 1.85 17.51 -20.07
CA VAL A 129 0.49 17.92 -19.68
C VAL A 129 0.51 18.28 -18.19
N LEU A 130 -0.02 19.46 -17.84
CA LEU A 130 -0.32 19.82 -16.47
C LEU A 130 -1.70 19.27 -16.10
N VAL A 131 -1.82 18.66 -14.92
CA VAL A 131 -3.09 18.17 -14.38
C VAL A 131 -3.20 18.57 -12.92
N GLU A 132 -4.31 19.19 -12.56
CA GLU A 132 -4.58 19.66 -11.21
C GLU A 132 -5.51 18.67 -10.48
N LEU A 133 -5.19 18.35 -9.23
CA LEU A 133 -6.06 17.62 -8.32
C LEU A 133 -6.31 18.47 -7.08
N VAL A 134 -7.57 18.65 -6.71
CA VAL A 134 -7.99 19.57 -5.64
C VAL A 134 -8.57 18.78 -4.46
N TRP A 135 -8.07 19.03 -3.24
CA TRP A 135 -8.60 18.48 -2.00
C TRP A 135 -9.34 19.56 -1.21
N ASP A 136 -10.58 19.26 -0.84
CA ASP A 136 -11.48 20.07 -0.01
C ASP A 136 -11.18 19.99 1.51
N GLY A 137 -10.04 19.43 1.90
CA GLY A 137 -9.70 19.15 3.31
C GLY A 137 -10.57 18.07 3.97
N GLN A 138 -11.47 17.41 3.24
CA GLN A 138 -12.37 16.38 3.77
C GLN A 138 -11.95 14.97 3.36
N ASP A 139 -12.23 13.99 4.21
CA ASP A 139 -11.94 12.59 3.95
C ASP A 139 -13.06 11.85 3.17
N HIS A 140 -12.89 10.55 2.97
CA HIS A 140 -13.88 9.66 2.36
C HIS A 140 -15.26 9.62 3.06
N ARG A 141 -15.36 10.09 4.31
CA ARG A 141 -16.61 10.20 5.10
C ARG A 141 -17.22 11.59 5.06
N LYS A 142 -16.60 12.53 4.32
CA LYS A 142 -16.90 13.97 4.35
C LYS A 142 -16.68 14.60 5.72
N GLN A 143 -15.84 13.99 6.55
CA GLN A 143 -15.37 14.59 7.79
C GLN A 143 -14.17 15.48 7.46
N VAL A 144 -14.07 16.63 8.12
CA VAL A 144 -12.85 17.46 8.04
C VAL A 144 -11.68 16.63 8.55
N ALA A 145 -10.53 16.74 7.88
CA ALA A 145 -9.30 16.08 8.29
C ALA A 145 -8.94 16.42 9.76
N GLY A 146 -8.28 15.51 10.47
CA GLY A 146 -7.56 15.90 11.70
C GLY A 146 -6.25 16.60 11.35
N ALA A 147 -5.73 17.48 12.20
CA ALA A 147 -4.38 18.02 12.04
C ALA A 147 -3.30 16.91 12.11
N GLY A 148 -2.14 17.16 11.51
CA GLY A 148 -0.98 16.26 11.49
C GLY A 148 -0.39 16.01 10.10
N THR A 149 0.58 15.09 10.01
CA THR A 149 1.35 14.85 8.77
C THR A 149 0.75 13.73 7.91
N TYR A 150 0.07 14.09 6.82
CA TYR A 150 -0.58 13.15 5.90
C TYR A 150 0.42 12.60 4.89
N ALA A 151 0.35 11.29 4.61
CA ALA A 151 1.12 10.67 3.54
C ALA A 151 0.33 10.71 2.22
N TYR A 152 0.97 11.08 1.12
CA TYR A 152 0.35 11.04 -0.21
C TYR A 152 1.05 10.09 -1.19
N GLU A 153 0.29 9.56 -2.15
CA GLU A 153 0.79 8.85 -3.32
C GLU A 153 0.07 9.34 -4.59
N VAL A 154 0.80 10.07 -5.44
CA VAL A 154 0.34 10.46 -6.79
C VAL A 154 0.74 9.38 -7.79
N ARG A 155 -0.24 8.92 -8.58
CA ARG A 155 -0.08 7.98 -9.70
C ARG A 155 -0.62 8.60 -10.97
N THR A 156 -0.08 8.19 -12.12
CA THR A 156 -0.71 8.48 -13.42
C THR A 156 -0.68 7.25 -14.32
N LYS A 157 -1.68 7.13 -15.19
CA LYS A 157 -1.87 6.02 -16.13
C LYS A 157 -2.30 6.55 -17.48
N LEU A 158 -1.93 5.85 -18.54
CA LEU A 158 -2.58 5.97 -19.85
C LEU A 158 -3.54 4.81 -20.03
N LEU A 159 -4.78 5.15 -20.38
CA LEU A 159 -5.89 4.24 -20.62
C LEU A 159 -6.28 4.30 -22.10
N VAL A 160 -6.83 3.20 -22.63
CA VAL A 160 -7.52 3.16 -23.93
C VAL A 160 -8.91 2.58 -23.76
N ASN A 161 -9.83 2.96 -24.63
CA ASN A 161 -11.09 2.24 -24.79
C ASN A 161 -10.82 0.85 -25.40
N GLY A 162 -11.43 -0.18 -24.82
CA GLY A 162 -11.52 -1.50 -25.43
C GLY A 162 -12.90 -2.11 -25.14
N ASP A 163 -13.15 -3.32 -25.66
CA ASP A 163 -14.46 -3.98 -25.70
C ASP A 163 -15.16 -4.15 -24.34
N LYS A 164 -14.39 -4.05 -23.24
CA LYS A 164 -14.85 -4.18 -21.84
C LYS A 164 -14.61 -2.89 -21.03
N GLY A 165 -14.54 -1.74 -21.70
CA GLY A 165 -14.26 -0.43 -21.09
C GLY A 165 -12.78 -0.06 -21.05
N LEU A 166 -12.41 0.83 -20.12
CA LEU A 166 -11.08 1.43 -20.05
C LEU A 166 -10.00 0.43 -19.61
N ARG A 167 -9.07 0.12 -20.53
CA ARG A 167 -7.90 -0.73 -20.29
C ARG A 167 -6.67 0.13 -19.99
N THR A 168 -5.95 -0.19 -18.92
CA THR A 168 -4.63 0.44 -18.65
C THR A 168 -3.60 -0.07 -19.65
N MET A 169 -2.92 0.85 -20.35
CA MET A 169 -1.82 0.54 -21.28
C MET A 169 -0.46 0.82 -20.65
N MET A 170 -0.31 1.95 -19.95
CA MET A 170 0.95 2.35 -19.32
C MET A 170 0.70 2.99 -17.96
N VAL A 171 1.68 2.90 -17.05
CA VAL A 171 1.67 3.54 -15.74
C VAL A 171 3.00 4.23 -15.50
N ALA A 172 2.97 5.42 -14.91
CA ALA A 172 4.18 6.06 -14.38
C ALA A 172 4.62 5.38 -13.08
N TRP A 173 5.88 5.60 -12.69
CA TRP A 173 6.29 5.37 -11.30
C TRP A 173 5.58 6.40 -10.39
N PRO A 174 5.06 6.00 -9.22
CA PRO A 174 4.36 6.90 -8.32
C PRO A 174 5.31 7.92 -7.69
N LYS A 175 4.80 9.14 -7.47
CA LYS A 175 5.44 10.11 -6.56
C LYS A 175 4.81 9.96 -5.17
N ARG A 176 5.63 10.02 -4.13
CA ARG A 176 5.22 9.93 -2.73
C ARG A 176 5.81 11.09 -1.95
N GLY A 177 5.15 11.48 -0.88
CA GLY A 177 5.66 12.47 0.06
C GLY A 177 4.72 12.64 1.24
N MET A 178 4.94 13.73 1.98
CA MET A 178 4.18 14.11 3.16
C MET A 178 3.61 15.52 2.98
N ILE A 179 2.45 15.78 3.58
CA ILE A 179 1.82 17.10 3.67
C ILE A 179 1.55 17.37 5.16
N GLU A 180 1.89 18.57 5.63
CA GLU A 180 1.47 19.03 6.95
C GLU A 180 0.09 19.68 6.84
N VAL A 181 -0.83 19.24 7.70
CA VAL A 181 -2.20 19.72 7.78
C VAL A 181 -2.42 20.32 9.17
N ASN A 182 -2.84 21.58 9.22
CA ASN A 182 -3.05 22.37 10.44
C ASN A 182 -4.53 22.72 10.61
#